data_AF-A0A849Z0B5-F1
#
_entry.id   AF-A0A849Z0B5-F1
#
_cell.length_a   1.000
_cell.length_b   1.000
_cell.length_c   1.000
_cell.angle_alpha   90.00
_cell.angle_beta   90.00
_cell.angle_gamma   90.00
#
_symmetry.space_group_name_H-M   'P 1'
#
loop_
_entity.id
_entity.type
_entity.pdbx_description
1 polymer ?
#
loop_
_entity_poly.entity_id
_entity_poly.type
_entity_poly.pdbx_seq_one_letter_code
_entity_poly.pdbx_strand_id
1 'polypeptide(L)'
;MQRERLERVLSSSPEAAAYERVLIDEAQRRKEPRDDLFLEAKPRFEPRREDIVVPLPGLAVREKGGVARLFSDAPAADVPVPGALRRDLERVLAAFDGERTLAEIGWTVDAALLAKVLRAAFGLVLFAPLALGALERRISSVSIVRFPAAPYAIERSYWENMAEVRERFDASGAALETTDGFVRLLRELHVVALMGETLERFYKPASPSSDGGANPGGFWHAHSRLLETPRGAVYLDGPRVLAPKVGGERFFGRLATALGDPDAATDHRESAWGRHTLARGEKDDAVKTWFFPARPVDEPRLEALRVEIASALASADAGREADAIRAAGRFHYKFVRLHPFRCANQSIAMVLVNAVLERAGGGGIPHLALDHLALRLAEPAYEDAFARAASAFRTTEDGSAARLAKAATASRSALALMDAMSRAPSDAAADALAEAEPDAARAALLIPARR
;
A
#
# COMPACT_ATOMS: atom_id res chain seq x y z
N MET A 1 -9.70 -6.04 34.34
CA MET A 1 -8.58 -6.96 34.05
C MET A 1 -9.00 -8.41 33.81
N GLN A 2 -9.48 -9.19 34.81
CA GLN A 2 -9.92 -10.59 34.54
C GLN A 2 -11.14 -10.68 33.61
N ARG A 3 -12.12 -9.78 33.75
CA ARG A 3 -13.33 -9.73 32.90
C ARG A 3 -13.01 -9.44 31.42
N GLU A 4 -12.18 -8.44 31.12
CA GLU A 4 -11.70 -8.15 29.75
C GLU A 4 -10.81 -9.25 29.16
N ARG A 5 -10.23 -10.12 30.01
CA ARG A 5 -9.47 -11.29 29.59
C ARG A 5 -10.41 -12.44 29.25
N LEU A 6 -11.52 -12.58 29.99
CA LEU A 6 -12.62 -13.49 29.67
C LEU A 6 -13.36 -13.08 28.39
N GLU A 7 -13.72 -11.80 28.27
CA GLU A 7 -14.40 -11.23 27.10
C GLU A 7 -13.52 -11.35 25.83
N ARG A 8 -12.19 -11.22 25.93
CA ARG A 8 -11.27 -11.53 24.82
C ARG A 8 -11.24 -13.01 24.44
N VAL A 9 -11.20 -13.92 25.42
CA VAL A 9 -11.25 -15.38 25.17
C VAL A 9 -12.60 -15.82 24.58
N LEU A 10 -13.69 -15.11 24.90
CA LEU A 10 -15.04 -15.38 24.39
C LEU A 10 -15.35 -14.66 23.06
N SER A 11 -14.51 -13.72 22.61
CA SER A 11 -14.70 -12.98 21.34
C SER A 11 -13.67 -13.32 20.25
N SER A 12 -12.60 -14.05 20.57
CA SER A 12 -11.69 -14.59 19.57
C SER A 12 -12.33 -15.78 18.84
N SER A 13 -12.70 -15.59 17.57
CA SER A 13 -13.05 -16.72 16.70
C SER A 13 -11.81 -17.61 16.46
N PRO A 14 -11.96 -18.90 16.12
CA PRO A 14 -10.83 -19.79 15.82
C PRO A 14 -9.89 -19.24 14.73
N GLU A 15 -10.46 -18.53 13.75
CA GLU A 15 -9.76 -17.93 12.61
C GLU A 15 -8.99 -16.68 13.03
N ALA A 16 -9.57 -15.81 13.88
CA ALA A 16 -8.84 -14.68 14.46
C ALA A 16 -7.64 -15.16 15.30
N ALA A 17 -7.82 -16.23 16.09
CA ALA A 17 -6.73 -16.86 16.82
C ALA A 17 -5.70 -17.55 15.90
N ALA A 18 -6.10 -18.08 14.74
CA ALA A 18 -5.19 -18.63 13.74
C ALA A 18 -4.34 -17.54 13.09
N TYR A 19 -4.95 -16.42 12.74
CA TYR A 19 -4.26 -15.25 12.20
C TYR A 19 -3.27 -14.66 13.22
N GLU A 20 -3.65 -14.53 14.50
CA GLU A 20 -2.72 -14.08 15.56
C GLU A 20 -1.50 -15.02 15.70
N ARG A 21 -1.68 -16.34 15.58
CA ARG A 21 -0.53 -17.28 15.57
C ARG A 21 0.41 -17.02 14.40
N VAL A 22 -0.12 -16.79 13.19
CA VAL A 22 0.70 -16.48 12.00
C VAL A 22 1.45 -15.15 12.16
N LEU A 23 0.81 -14.11 12.71
CA LEU A 23 1.46 -12.83 13.01
C LEU A 23 2.64 -12.99 13.98
N ILE A 24 2.52 -13.87 15.00
CA ILE A 24 3.58 -14.19 15.96
C ILE A 24 4.71 -14.98 15.29
N ASP A 25 4.40 -16.05 14.57
CA ASP A 25 5.37 -16.88 13.85
C ASP A 25 6.22 -16.05 12.88
N GLU A 26 5.59 -15.16 12.11
CA GLU A 26 6.31 -14.25 11.21
C GLU A 26 7.18 -13.23 11.95
N ALA A 27 6.73 -12.74 13.12
CA ALA A 27 7.54 -11.84 13.94
C ALA A 27 8.81 -12.55 14.46
N GLN A 28 8.72 -13.84 14.80
CA GLN A 28 9.86 -14.64 15.25
C GLN A 28 10.81 -15.02 14.10
N ARG A 29 10.28 -15.20 12.88
CA ARG A 29 11.09 -15.59 11.70
C ARG A 29 11.91 -14.43 11.10
N ARG A 30 11.47 -13.16 11.26
CA ARG A 30 12.21 -11.99 10.75
C ARG A 30 13.40 -11.66 11.65
N LYS A 31 14.62 -11.99 11.18
CA LYS A 31 15.89 -11.52 11.77
C LYS A 31 16.36 -10.15 11.24
N GLU A 32 15.74 -9.68 10.16
CA GLU A 32 16.07 -8.42 9.48
C GLU A 32 15.17 -7.28 10.01
N PRO A 33 15.63 -6.02 9.94
CA PRO A 33 14.82 -4.85 10.32
C PRO A 33 13.55 -4.71 9.48
N ARG A 34 12.64 -3.82 9.90
CA ARG A 34 11.44 -3.46 9.13
C ARG A 34 11.84 -2.83 7.79
N ASP A 35 11.82 -3.67 6.77
CA ASP A 35 11.57 -3.24 5.40
C ASP A 35 10.11 -2.78 5.33
N ASP A 36 9.92 -1.47 5.49
CA ASP A 36 8.66 -0.80 5.20
C ASP A 36 8.31 -1.11 3.73
N LEU A 37 7.22 -1.85 3.55
CA LEU A 37 6.73 -2.24 2.23
C LEU A 37 6.82 -1.03 1.27
N PHE A 38 7.34 -1.31 0.07
CA PHE A 38 7.48 -0.37 -1.04
C PHE A 38 8.69 0.60 -1.03
N LEU A 39 9.63 0.54 -0.08
CA LEU A 39 10.91 1.27 -0.21
C LEU A 39 11.96 0.49 -1.02
N GLU A 40 12.18 -0.80 -0.72
CA GLU A 40 13.07 -1.65 -1.51
C GLU A 40 12.30 -2.47 -2.56
N ALA A 41 12.73 -2.34 -3.82
CA ALA A 41 12.22 -3.09 -4.96
C ALA A 41 12.76 -4.53 -4.98
N LYS A 42 12.22 -5.38 -4.10
CA LYS A 42 12.52 -6.82 -4.04
C LYS A 42 11.27 -7.67 -4.28
N PRO A 43 11.39 -8.89 -4.87
CA PRO A 43 10.26 -9.78 -5.04
C PRO A 43 9.62 -10.17 -3.70
N ARG A 44 8.29 -10.21 -3.68
CA ARG A 44 7.45 -10.66 -2.56
C ARG A 44 6.31 -11.58 -2.99
N PHE A 45 6.04 -11.66 -4.29
CA PHE A 45 5.02 -12.54 -4.84
C PHE A 45 5.43 -14.00 -4.64
N GLU A 46 4.54 -14.80 -4.07
CA GLU A 46 4.83 -16.19 -3.75
C GLU A 46 4.48 -17.13 -4.92
N PRO A 47 5.40 -18.01 -5.35
CA PRO A 47 5.09 -19.08 -6.28
C PRO A 47 4.25 -20.16 -5.59
N ARG A 48 3.15 -20.58 -6.22
CA ARG A 48 2.25 -21.62 -5.72
C ARG A 48 2.23 -22.85 -6.63
N ARG A 49 1.69 -23.96 -6.11
CA ARG A 49 1.73 -25.29 -6.76
C ARG A 49 1.06 -25.28 -8.14
N GLU A 50 0.01 -24.50 -8.29
CA GLU A 50 -0.79 -24.30 -9.49
C GLU A 50 -0.17 -23.34 -10.52
N ASP A 51 0.93 -22.64 -10.18
CA ASP A 51 1.55 -21.69 -11.11
C ASP A 51 2.29 -22.41 -12.23
N ILE A 52 2.09 -21.94 -13.45
CA ILE A 52 2.95 -22.23 -14.60
C ILE A 52 4.07 -21.18 -14.60
N VAL A 53 5.31 -21.64 -14.45
CA VAL A 53 6.49 -20.77 -14.35
C VAL A 53 7.25 -20.74 -15.67
N VAL A 54 7.48 -19.52 -16.16
CA VAL A 54 8.17 -19.21 -17.41
C VAL A 54 9.52 -18.55 -17.09
N PRO A 55 10.65 -19.05 -17.60
CA PRO A 55 11.94 -18.39 -17.44
C PRO A 55 12.06 -17.16 -18.36
N LEU A 56 12.90 -16.21 -17.96
CA LEU A 56 13.27 -15.09 -18.82
C LEU A 56 13.88 -15.60 -20.15
N PRO A 57 13.59 -14.98 -21.31
CA PRO A 57 14.21 -15.37 -22.57
C PRO A 57 15.75 -15.36 -22.49
N GLY A 58 16.37 -16.40 -23.05
CA GLY A 58 17.83 -16.60 -23.01
C GLY A 58 18.41 -16.95 -21.64
N LEU A 59 17.59 -17.23 -20.62
CA LEU A 59 18.09 -17.67 -19.32
C LEU A 59 18.84 -19.00 -19.47
N ALA A 60 20.06 -19.03 -18.95
CA ALA A 60 20.97 -20.17 -18.98
C ALA A 60 21.64 -20.37 -17.62
N VAL A 61 22.30 -21.51 -17.43
CA VAL A 61 23.11 -21.76 -16.22
C VAL A 61 24.58 -21.47 -16.52
N ARG A 62 25.20 -20.67 -15.65
CA ARG A 62 26.65 -20.44 -15.64
C ARG A 62 27.23 -20.79 -14.28
N GLU A 63 28.53 -21.00 -14.23
CA GLU A 63 29.27 -21.20 -12.98
C GLU A 63 30.33 -20.10 -12.84
N LYS A 64 30.41 -19.48 -11.67
CA LYS A 64 31.36 -18.40 -11.37
C LYS A 64 31.81 -18.52 -9.92
N GLY A 65 33.11 -18.73 -9.70
CA GLY A 65 33.67 -18.92 -8.36
C GLY A 65 33.13 -20.14 -7.62
N GLY A 66 32.84 -21.25 -8.31
CA GLY A 66 32.29 -22.48 -7.72
C GLY A 66 30.80 -22.40 -7.32
N VAL A 67 30.11 -21.29 -7.64
CA VAL A 67 28.68 -21.12 -7.43
C VAL A 67 27.96 -21.22 -8.77
N ALA A 68 26.92 -22.06 -8.84
CA ALA A 68 26.02 -22.14 -9.98
C ALA A 68 24.99 -20.99 -9.96
N ARG A 69 24.72 -20.42 -11.13
CA ARG A 69 24.00 -19.14 -11.29
C ARG A 69 23.06 -19.21 -12.49
N LEU A 70 21.87 -18.61 -12.35
CA LEU A 70 20.94 -18.37 -13.45
C LEU A 70 21.28 -17.02 -14.07
N PHE A 71 21.61 -17.03 -15.36
CA PHE A 71 22.15 -15.88 -16.09
C PHE A 71 21.38 -15.62 -17.38
N SER A 72 21.06 -14.36 -17.69
CA SER A 72 20.64 -13.88 -19.01
C SER A 72 21.38 -12.57 -19.33
N ASP A 73 21.49 -12.21 -20.61
CA ASP A 73 22.12 -10.96 -21.04
C ASP A 73 21.27 -9.70 -20.72
N ALA A 74 20.07 -9.89 -20.15
CA ALA A 74 19.24 -8.82 -19.62
C ALA A 74 19.89 -8.12 -18.39
N PRO A 75 19.69 -6.79 -18.21
CA PRO A 75 20.19 -6.07 -17.04
C PRO A 75 19.75 -6.72 -15.72
N ALA A 76 20.68 -6.85 -14.78
CA ALA A 76 20.51 -7.47 -13.46
C ALA A 76 20.14 -8.97 -13.43
N ALA A 77 20.10 -9.67 -14.57
CA ALA A 77 19.79 -11.11 -14.64
C ALA A 77 21.02 -12.01 -14.37
N ASP A 78 21.64 -11.89 -13.18
CA ASP A 78 22.72 -12.79 -12.72
C ASP A 78 22.48 -13.26 -11.27
N VAL A 79 21.66 -14.30 -11.12
CA VAL A 79 21.13 -14.78 -9.83
C VAL A 79 21.93 -16.00 -9.33
N PRO A 80 22.65 -15.92 -8.19
CA PRO A 80 23.29 -17.09 -7.59
C PRO A 80 22.27 -18.03 -6.95
N VAL A 81 22.51 -19.35 -7.04
CA VAL A 81 21.74 -20.35 -6.29
C VAL A 81 22.69 -21.14 -5.38
N PRO A 82 22.98 -20.65 -4.15
CA PRO A 82 23.98 -21.25 -3.27
C PRO A 82 23.69 -22.72 -2.94
N GLY A 83 24.73 -23.56 -3.04
CA GLY A 83 24.60 -24.99 -2.75
C GLY A 83 23.70 -25.77 -3.73
N ALA A 84 23.60 -25.31 -4.98
CA ALA A 84 23.13 -26.13 -6.10
C ALA A 84 24.29 -26.37 -7.08
N LEU A 85 24.34 -27.56 -7.69
CA LEU A 85 25.31 -27.85 -8.76
C LEU A 85 24.79 -27.33 -10.09
N ARG A 86 25.71 -27.00 -11.02
CA ARG A 86 25.37 -26.56 -12.38
C ARG A 86 24.35 -27.50 -13.07
N ARG A 87 24.65 -28.80 -13.13
CA ARG A 87 23.78 -29.84 -13.72
C ARG A 87 22.37 -29.88 -13.12
N ASP A 88 22.25 -29.54 -11.84
CA ASP A 88 21.00 -29.59 -11.09
C ASP A 88 20.13 -28.36 -11.41
N LEU A 89 20.75 -27.19 -11.57
CA LEU A 89 20.07 -26.02 -12.12
C LEU A 89 19.68 -26.22 -13.59
N GLU A 90 20.53 -26.83 -14.41
CA GLU A 90 20.24 -27.10 -15.83
C GLU A 90 19.01 -28.01 -15.96
N ARG A 91 18.92 -29.05 -15.13
CA ARG A 91 17.77 -29.95 -15.03
C ARG A 91 16.48 -29.25 -14.58
N VAL A 92 16.54 -28.37 -13.58
CA VAL A 92 15.35 -27.61 -13.12
C VAL A 92 14.92 -26.58 -14.16
N LEU A 93 15.87 -25.86 -14.78
CA LEU A 93 15.58 -24.89 -15.82
C LEU A 93 14.94 -25.54 -17.05
N ALA A 94 15.44 -26.72 -17.46
CA ALA A 94 14.83 -27.51 -18.54
C ALA A 94 13.44 -28.07 -18.21
N ALA A 95 13.03 -28.07 -16.94
CA ALA A 95 11.69 -28.46 -16.53
C ALA A 95 10.67 -27.31 -16.57
N PHE A 96 11.11 -26.05 -16.63
CA PHE A 96 10.25 -24.87 -16.84
C PHE A 96 9.96 -24.68 -18.34
N ASP A 97 9.12 -25.55 -18.90
CA ASP A 97 8.66 -25.48 -20.29
C ASP A 97 7.63 -24.37 -20.57
N GLY A 98 7.02 -23.81 -19.52
CA GLY A 98 5.96 -22.82 -19.65
C GLY A 98 4.58 -23.41 -19.94
N GLU A 99 4.42 -24.73 -19.81
CA GLU A 99 3.14 -25.44 -19.95
C GLU A 99 2.74 -26.12 -18.64
N ARG A 100 3.68 -26.77 -17.94
CA ARG A 100 3.42 -27.50 -16.68
C ARG A 100 3.40 -26.59 -15.46
N THR A 101 2.54 -26.96 -14.50
CA THR A 101 2.49 -26.35 -13.18
C THR A 101 3.69 -26.75 -12.31
N LEU A 102 4.00 -25.95 -11.28
CA LEU A 102 5.03 -26.30 -10.30
C LEU A 102 4.76 -27.64 -9.58
N ALA A 103 3.49 -28.02 -9.40
CA ALA A 103 3.11 -29.33 -8.88
C ALA A 103 3.55 -30.47 -9.81
N GLU A 104 3.34 -30.32 -11.12
CA GLU A 104 3.71 -31.32 -12.13
C GLU A 104 5.22 -31.42 -12.30
N ILE A 105 5.91 -30.28 -12.34
CA ILE A 105 7.38 -30.20 -12.38
C ILE A 105 7.98 -30.90 -11.16
N GLY A 106 7.38 -30.73 -9.97
CA GLY A 106 7.80 -31.35 -8.71
C GLY A 106 7.81 -32.89 -8.68
N TRP A 107 7.20 -33.57 -9.65
CA TRP A 107 7.35 -35.03 -9.82
C TRP A 107 8.57 -35.44 -10.66
N THR A 108 9.18 -34.48 -11.38
CA THR A 108 10.30 -34.72 -12.32
C THR A 108 11.65 -34.20 -11.82
N VAL A 109 11.65 -33.31 -10.82
CA VAL A 109 12.86 -32.75 -10.21
C VAL A 109 12.80 -32.87 -8.69
N ASP A 110 13.96 -32.79 -8.02
CA ASP A 110 14.00 -32.79 -6.56
C ASP A 110 13.27 -31.58 -5.97
N ALA A 111 12.34 -31.81 -5.04
CA ALA A 111 11.49 -30.76 -4.50
C ALA A 111 12.26 -29.72 -3.65
N ALA A 112 13.31 -30.13 -2.94
CA ALA A 112 14.13 -29.21 -2.15
C ALA A 112 15.00 -28.31 -3.05
N LEU A 113 15.52 -28.86 -4.15
CA LEU A 113 16.20 -28.13 -5.21
C LEU A 113 15.26 -27.16 -5.92
N LEU A 114 14.05 -27.58 -6.31
CA LEU A 114 13.05 -26.71 -6.92
C LEU A 114 12.69 -25.53 -6.00
N ALA A 115 12.40 -25.80 -4.73
CA ALA A 115 12.12 -24.76 -3.74
C ALA A 115 13.30 -23.81 -3.52
N LYS A 116 14.55 -24.30 -3.59
CA LYS A 116 15.77 -23.48 -3.53
C LYS A 116 15.91 -22.57 -4.76
N VAL A 117 15.65 -23.09 -5.96
CA VAL A 117 15.69 -22.32 -7.22
C VAL A 117 14.62 -21.23 -7.22
N LEU A 118 13.37 -21.58 -6.90
CA LEU A 118 12.26 -20.62 -6.82
C LEU A 118 12.56 -19.50 -5.81
N ARG A 119 13.03 -19.85 -4.60
CA ARG A 119 13.41 -18.85 -3.58
C ARG A 119 14.50 -17.88 -4.03
N ALA A 120 15.43 -18.33 -4.86
CA ALA A 120 16.53 -17.49 -5.34
C ALA A 120 16.12 -16.58 -6.52
N ALA A 121 15.25 -17.08 -7.42
CA ALA A 121 15.10 -16.52 -8.76
C ALA A 121 13.67 -16.09 -9.16
N PHE A 122 12.65 -16.46 -8.39
CA PHE A 122 11.27 -16.11 -8.69
C PHE A 122 11.01 -14.60 -8.51
N GLY A 123 10.34 -14.00 -9.49
CA GLY A 123 10.15 -12.56 -9.60
C GLY A 123 11.39 -11.76 -10.05
N LEU A 124 12.54 -12.43 -10.30
CA LEU A 124 13.76 -11.83 -10.86
C LEU A 124 14.02 -12.30 -12.30
N VAL A 125 14.05 -13.62 -12.50
CA VAL A 125 14.31 -14.27 -13.80
C VAL A 125 13.40 -15.47 -14.08
N LEU A 126 12.59 -15.88 -13.09
CA LEU A 126 11.50 -16.85 -13.24
C LEU A 126 10.18 -16.17 -12.89
N PHE A 127 9.15 -16.32 -13.71
CA PHE A 127 7.90 -15.57 -13.57
C PHE A 127 6.67 -16.46 -13.71
N ALA A 128 5.58 -16.12 -13.04
CA ALA A 128 4.26 -16.75 -13.23
C ALA A 128 3.31 -15.76 -13.94
N PRO A 129 3.40 -15.60 -15.28
CA PRO A 129 2.67 -14.56 -16.00
C PRO A 129 1.16 -14.78 -16.01
N LEU A 130 0.70 -16.05 -16.02
CA LEU A 130 -0.73 -16.38 -15.99
C LEU A 130 -1.38 -16.04 -14.65
N ALA A 131 -0.70 -16.33 -13.53
CA ALA A 131 -1.17 -15.98 -12.19
C ALA A 131 -1.25 -14.46 -11.99
N LEU A 132 -0.22 -13.73 -12.42
CA LEU A 132 -0.20 -12.27 -12.42
C LEU A 132 -1.32 -11.69 -13.28
N GLY A 133 -1.49 -12.20 -14.50
CA GLY A 133 -2.55 -11.78 -15.42
C GLY A 133 -3.96 -12.07 -14.89
N ALA A 134 -4.14 -13.12 -14.09
CA ALA A 134 -5.40 -13.40 -13.41
C ALA A 134 -5.71 -12.38 -12.30
N LEU A 135 -4.71 -11.96 -11.53
CA LEU A 135 -4.87 -10.94 -10.49
C LEU A 135 -5.10 -9.54 -11.06
N GLU A 136 -4.33 -9.16 -12.09
CA GLU A 136 -4.50 -7.90 -12.82
C GLU A 136 -5.91 -7.70 -13.43
N ARG A 137 -6.61 -8.79 -13.76
CA ARG A 137 -8.00 -8.74 -14.23
C ARG A 137 -9.03 -8.49 -13.12
N ARG A 138 -8.70 -8.82 -11.87
CA ARG A 138 -9.56 -8.57 -10.70
C ARG A 138 -9.31 -7.19 -10.10
N ILE A 139 -8.03 -6.83 -9.94
CA ILE A 139 -7.61 -5.49 -9.52
C ILE A 139 -6.19 -5.21 -10.04
N SER A 140 -5.96 -4.02 -10.60
CA SER A 140 -4.64 -3.70 -11.15
C SER A 140 -3.62 -3.45 -10.03
N SER A 141 -2.38 -3.91 -10.21
CA SER A 141 -1.26 -3.69 -9.26
C SER A 141 -1.08 -2.23 -8.89
N VAL A 142 -1.23 -1.33 -9.87
CA VAL A 142 -1.13 0.12 -9.69
C VAL A 142 -2.12 0.62 -8.64
N SER A 143 -3.32 0.04 -8.57
CA SER A 143 -4.40 0.44 -7.64
C SER A 143 -4.17 0.02 -6.18
N ILE A 144 -3.14 -0.77 -5.88
CA ILE A 144 -2.89 -1.34 -4.53
C ILE A 144 -1.47 -1.11 -4.00
N VAL A 145 -0.60 -0.41 -4.73
CA VAL A 145 0.78 -0.15 -4.31
C VAL A 145 1.03 1.32 -3.99
N ARG A 146 2.00 1.56 -3.12
CA ARG A 146 2.46 2.92 -2.81
C ARG A 146 3.28 3.52 -3.95
N PHE A 147 4.30 2.80 -4.39
CA PHE A 147 5.20 3.20 -5.47
C PHE A 147 5.23 2.07 -6.52
N PRO A 148 4.63 2.28 -7.70
CA PRO A 148 4.70 1.32 -8.80
C PRO A 148 6.14 1.08 -9.25
N ALA A 149 6.59 -0.16 -9.19
CA ALA A 149 7.94 -0.57 -9.60
C ALA A 149 7.90 -1.87 -10.41
N ALA A 150 7.54 -2.98 -9.75
CA ALA A 150 7.36 -4.30 -10.38
C ALA A 150 6.16 -5.02 -9.74
N PRO A 151 5.37 -5.79 -10.50
CA PRO A 151 4.20 -6.48 -9.96
C PRO A 151 4.58 -7.63 -9.03
N TYR A 152 5.75 -8.26 -9.27
CA TYR A 152 6.30 -9.31 -8.40
C TYR A 152 6.81 -8.77 -7.05
N ALA A 153 6.87 -7.45 -6.82
CA ALA A 153 7.19 -6.84 -5.54
C ALA A 153 5.99 -6.78 -4.57
N ILE A 154 4.82 -7.25 -4.99
CA ILE A 154 3.58 -7.29 -4.21
C ILE A 154 3.42 -8.67 -3.58
N GLU A 155 3.08 -8.73 -2.28
CA GLU A 155 2.73 -9.99 -1.62
C GLU A 155 1.44 -10.57 -2.23
N ARG A 156 1.46 -11.86 -2.60
CA ARG A 156 0.35 -12.45 -3.37
C ARG A 156 -0.96 -12.51 -2.56
N SER A 157 -0.89 -12.86 -1.28
CA SER A 157 -2.05 -12.84 -0.38
C SER A 157 -2.63 -11.44 -0.22
N TYR A 158 -1.79 -10.40 -0.13
CA TYR A 158 -2.24 -9.01 -0.12
C TYR A 158 -3.03 -8.65 -1.39
N TRP A 159 -2.49 -8.96 -2.57
CA TRP A 159 -3.16 -8.65 -3.85
C TRP A 159 -4.52 -9.37 -3.95
N GLU A 160 -4.55 -10.66 -3.64
CA GLU A 160 -5.79 -11.45 -3.63
C GLU A 160 -6.82 -10.90 -2.64
N ASN A 161 -6.41 -10.58 -1.42
CA ASN A 161 -7.28 -10.00 -0.41
C ASN A 161 -7.81 -8.61 -0.84
N MET A 162 -7.01 -7.79 -1.55
CA MET A 162 -7.48 -6.49 -2.08
C MET A 162 -8.45 -6.64 -3.25
N ALA A 163 -8.28 -7.67 -4.09
CA ALA A 163 -9.27 -8.01 -5.12
C ALA A 163 -10.61 -8.39 -4.49
N GLU A 164 -10.59 -9.14 -3.40
CA GLU A 164 -11.78 -9.57 -2.66
C GLU A 164 -12.46 -8.42 -1.90
N VAL A 165 -11.67 -7.50 -1.30
CA VAL A 165 -12.19 -6.23 -0.75
C VAL A 165 -12.91 -5.43 -1.83
N ARG A 166 -12.36 -5.38 -3.05
CA ARG A 166 -12.98 -4.69 -4.20
C ARG A 166 -14.30 -5.34 -4.63
N GLU A 167 -14.27 -6.64 -4.91
CA GLU A 167 -15.44 -7.41 -5.35
C GLU A 167 -16.58 -7.32 -4.32
N ARG A 168 -16.27 -7.41 -3.03
CA ARG A 168 -17.24 -7.24 -1.94
C ARG A 168 -17.79 -5.82 -1.84
N PHE A 169 -16.95 -4.79 -2.02
CA PHE A 169 -17.39 -3.40 -2.01
C PHE A 169 -18.35 -3.11 -3.17
N ASP A 170 -18.00 -3.52 -4.39
CA ASP A 170 -18.83 -3.31 -5.59
C ASP A 170 -20.19 -4.01 -5.47
N ALA A 171 -20.25 -5.18 -4.82
CA ALA A 171 -21.49 -5.91 -4.54
C ALA A 171 -22.36 -5.29 -3.41
N SER A 172 -21.83 -4.35 -2.61
CA SER A 172 -22.43 -3.91 -1.34
C SER A 172 -23.20 -2.59 -1.41
N GLY A 173 -23.76 -2.23 -2.56
CA GLY A 173 -24.46 -0.94 -2.76
C GLY A 173 -25.52 -0.61 -1.69
N ALA A 174 -26.39 -1.57 -1.36
CA ALA A 174 -27.43 -1.39 -0.32
C ALA A 174 -26.86 -1.17 1.10
N ALA A 175 -25.63 -1.60 1.38
CA ALA A 175 -24.99 -1.32 2.67
C ALA A 175 -24.64 0.17 2.84
N LEU A 176 -24.57 0.95 1.75
CA LEU A 176 -24.29 2.38 1.80
C LEU A 176 -25.52 3.24 2.08
N GLU A 177 -26.73 2.66 2.17
CA GLU A 177 -27.97 3.40 2.44
C GLU A 177 -28.06 3.91 3.89
N THR A 178 -27.43 3.21 4.85
CA THR A 178 -27.50 3.52 6.29
C THR A 178 -26.12 3.46 6.97
N THR A 179 -25.95 4.21 8.05
CA THR A 179 -24.71 4.21 8.85
C THR A 179 -24.37 2.81 9.36
N ASP A 180 -25.35 2.06 9.87
CA ASP A 180 -25.17 0.69 10.37
C ASP A 180 -24.75 -0.30 9.27
N GLY A 181 -25.37 -0.20 8.10
CA GLY A 181 -24.99 -0.99 6.92
C GLY A 181 -23.53 -0.75 6.54
N PHE A 182 -23.13 0.52 6.51
CA PHE A 182 -21.77 0.93 6.15
C PHE A 182 -20.75 0.53 7.22
N VAL A 183 -21.09 0.65 8.51
CA VAL A 183 -20.26 0.17 9.63
C VAL A 183 -20.04 -1.34 9.54
N ARG A 184 -21.10 -2.12 9.27
CA ARG A 184 -20.96 -3.57 9.05
C ARG A 184 -20.03 -3.85 7.86
N LEU A 185 -20.26 -3.19 6.72
CA LEU A 185 -19.42 -3.34 5.53
C LEU A 185 -17.95 -3.04 5.83
N LEU A 186 -17.61 -1.90 6.43
CA LEU A 186 -16.22 -1.57 6.76
C LEU A 186 -15.54 -2.63 7.63
N ARG A 187 -16.27 -3.20 8.60
CA ARG A 187 -15.73 -4.26 9.47
C ARG A 187 -15.49 -5.55 8.70
N GLU A 188 -16.40 -5.95 7.81
CA GLU A 188 -16.21 -7.09 6.91
C GLU A 188 -15.03 -6.88 5.96
N LEU A 189 -14.92 -5.71 5.32
CA LEU A 189 -13.80 -5.37 4.44
C LEU A 189 -12.45 -5.41 5.18
N HIS A 190 -12.40 -5.03 6.46
CA HIS A 190 -11.18 -5.18 7.28
C HIS A 190 -10.85 -6.64 7.62
N VAL A 191 -11.83 -7.54 7.73
CA VAL A 191 -11.57 -8.99 7.85
C VAL A 191 -11.00 -9.52 6.53
N VAL A 192 -11.68 -9.27 5.41
CA VAL A 192 -11.24 -9.72 4.07
C VAL A 192 -9.85 -9.18 3.73
N ALA A 193 -9.56 -7.92 4.04
CA ALA A 193 -8.24 -7.31 3.82
C ALA A 193 -7.08 -8.06 4.49
N LEU A 194 -7.34 -8.70 5.64
CA LEU A 194 -6.32 -9.39 6.45
C LEU A 194 -6.31 -10.90 6.28
N MET A 195 -7.46 -11.51 5.93
CA MET A 195 -7.68 -12.97 6.01
C MET A 195 -8.25 -13.58 4.72
N GLY A 196 -8.60 -12.77 3.72
CA GLY A 196 -9.36 -13.16 2.54
C GLY A 196 -10.81 -13.52 2.85
N GLU A 197 -11.64 -13.76 1.83
CA GLU A 197 -13.04 -14.19 2.06
C GLU A 197 -13.14 -15.61 2.64
N THR A 198 -12.17 -16.49 2.36
CA THR A 198 -12.14 -17.86 2.88
C THR A 198 -11.64 -17.95 4.32
N LEU A 199 -11.08 -16.86 4.87
CA LEU A 199 -10.41 -16.80 6.18
C LEU A 199 -9.15 -17.68 6.31
N GLU A 200 -8.64 -18.21 5.20
CA GLU A 200 -7.46 -19.08 5.12
C GLU A 200 -6.19 -18.36 4.64
N ARG A 201 -6.31 -17.13 4.12
CA ARG A 201 -5.21 -16.39 3.47
C ARG A 201 -4.83 -15.14 4.24
N PHE A 202 -3.85 -15.32 5.11
CA PHE A 202 -3.37 -14.25 5.97
C PHE A 202 -2.39 -13.32 5.24
N TYR A 203 -2.62 -12.02 5.41
CA TYR A 203 -1.69 -10.95 5.06
C TYR A 203 -1.31 -10.18 6.33
N LYS A 204 0.00 -10.01 6.57
CA LYS A 204 0.51 -9.19 7.67
C LYS A 204 0.86 -7.77 7.18
N PRO A 205 0.11 -6.73 7.58
CA PRO A 205 0.44 -5.36 7.23
C PRO A 205 1.83 -4.95 7.78
N ALA A 206 2.59 -4.17 7.01
CA ALA A 206 3.89 -3.67 7.47
C ALA A 206 3.81 -2.71 8.69
N SER A 207 2.62 -2.17 9.01
CA SER A 207 2.43 -1.21 10.09
C SER A 207 2.95 -1.74 11.45
N PRO A 208 3.83 -1.00 12.17
CA PRO A 208 4.25 -1.33 13.54
C PRO A 208 3.09 -1.53 14.52
N SER A 209 1.93 -0.89 14.27
CA SER A 209 0.73 -1.04 15.11
C SER A 209 0.12 -2.45 15.08
N SER A 210 0.43 -3.28 14.08
CA SER A 210 -0.02 -4.69 14.04
C SER A 210 0.79 -5.62 14.95
N ASP A 211 1.96 -5.19 15.46
CA ASP A 211 2.76 -5.99 16.41
C ASP A 211 1.99 -6.24 17.73
N GLY A 212 1.08 -5.33 18.10
CA GLY A 212 0.21 -5.46 19.27
C GLY A 212 -1.05 -6.29 19.04
N GLY A 213 -1.15 -7.00 17.91
CA GLY A 213 -2.34 -7.73 17.44
C GLY A 213 -3.21 -6.88 16.50
N ALA A 214 -3.74 -7.50 15.44
CA ALA A 214 -4.43 -6.79 14.36
C ALA A 214 -5.94 -6.54 14.60
N ASN A 215 -6.60 -7.39 15.39
CA ASN A 215 -8.05 -7.35 15.69
C ASN A 215 -8.95 -7.20 14.43
N PRO A 216 -9.05 -8.23 13.57
CA PRO A 216 -9.86 -8.20 12.35
C PRO A 216 -11.30 -7.75 12.60
N GLY A 217 -11.83 -6.87 11.75
CA GLY A 217 -13.15 -6.26 11.91
C GLY A 217 -13.38 -5.43 13.18
N GLY A 218 -12.38 -5.22 14.05
CA GLY A 218 -12.50 -4.47 15.30
C GLY A 218 -12.01 -3.02 15.18
N PHE A 219 -12.88 -2.05 15.42
CA PHE A 219 -12.50 -0.64 15.48
C PHE A 219 -11.57 -0.33 16.66
N TRP A 220 -10.60 0.56 16.43
CA TRP A 220 -9.61 0.97 17.42
C TRP A 220 -10.11 2.15 18.26
N HIS A 221 -11.10 1.91 19.13
CA HIS A 221 -11.74 2.96 19.94
C HIS A 221 -10.85 3.62 21.00
N ALA A 222 -9.73 2.99 21.40
CA ALA A 222 -8.85 3.51 22.44
C ALA A 222 -8.34 4.92 22.10
N HIS A 223 -8.33 5.81 23.10
CA HIS A 223 -7.77 7.16 22.97
C HIS A 223 -6.23 7.10 22.92
N SER A 224 -5.62 7.98 22.11
CA SER A 224 -4.18 8.19 22.12
C SER A 224 -3.74 8.79 23.47
N ARG A 225 -2.73 8.19 24.09
CA ARG A 225 -2.19 8.61 25.38
C ARG A 225 -0.81 9.24 25.20
N LEU A 226 -0.71 10.50 25.61
CA LEU A 226 0.54 11.24 25.71
C LEU A 226 0.86 11.51 27.18
N LEU A 227 2.14 11.51 27.52
CA LEU A 227 2.68 12.02 28.76
C LEU A 227 3.45 13.29 28.45
N GLU A 228 2.93 14.44 28.89
CA GLU A 228 3.68 15.69 28.83
C GLU A 228 4.80 15.68 29.86
N THR A 229 6.01 16.07 29.44
CA THR A 229 7.19 16.15 30.31
C THR A 229 7.92 17.47 30.08
N PRO A 230 8.82 17.92 30.98
CA PRO A 230 9.70 19.06 30.73
C PRO A 230 10.62 18.91 29.52
N ARG A 231 10.71 17.71 28.91
CA ARG A 231 11.48 17.42 27.69
C ARG A 231 10.59 17.24 26.45
N GLY A 232 9.30 17.57 26.54
CA GLY A 232 8.30 17.40 25.48
C GLY A 232 7.38 16.17 25.70
N ALA A 233 6.48 15.94 24.75
CA ALA A 233 5.49 14.88 24.82
C ALA A 233 6.09 13.48 24.52
N VAL A 234 5.76 12.51 25.36
CA VAL A 234 6.07 11.09 25.16
C VAL A 234 4.79 10.33 24.81
N TYR A 235 4.79 9.62 23.69
CA TYR A 235 3.69 8.73 23.32
C TYR A 235 3.74 7.44 24.15
N LEU A 236 2.59 7.07 24.73
CA LEU A 236 2.43 5.86 25.54
C LEU A 236 1.71 4.74 24.79
N ASP A 237 0.48 5.00 24.30
CA ASP A 237 -0.40 3.98 23.70
C ASP A 237 -1.52 4.63 22.85
N GLY A 238 -2.26 3.83 22.09
CA GLY A 238 -3.41 4.23 21.27
C GLY A 238 -3.06 4.53 19.80
N PRO A 239 -4.03 5.01 19.00
CA PRO A 239 -3.80 5.29 17.60
C PRO A 239 -2.85 6.49 17.43
N ARG A 240 -1.79 6.30 16.63
CA ARG A 240 -0.95 7.36 16.10
C ARG A 240 -0.52 7.02 14.68
N VAL A 241 -0.38 8.04 13.83
CA VAL A 241 0.11 7.89 12.45
C VAL A 241 1.24 8.89 12.24
N LEU A 242 2.34 8.47 11.61
CA LEU A 242 3.43 9.38 11.30
C LEU A 242 2.96 10.38 10.23
N ALA A 243 3.13 11.68 10.51
CA ALA A 243 2.77 12.77 9.61
C ALA A 243 4.04 13.50 9.17
N PRO A 244 4.88 12.91 8.29
CA PRO A 244 6.10 13.56 7.83
C PRO A 244 5.79 14.71 6.87
N LYS A 245 6.72 15.66 6.75
CA LYS A 245 6.76 16.61 5.63
C LYS A 245 7.30 15.85 4.41
N VAL A 246 6.38 15.31 3.60
CA VAL A 246 6.69 14.48 2.42
C VAL A 246 7.65 15.24 1.49
N GLY A 247 8.75 14.61 1.05
CA GLY A 247 9.79 15.26 0.24
C GLY A 247 10.72 16.21 1.00
N GLY A 248 10.62 16.28 2.34
CA GLY A 248 11.36 17.24 3.16
C GLY A 248 10.74 18.63 3.17
N GLU A 249 11.24 19.52 4.04
CA GLU A 249 10.57 20.78 4.35
C GLU A 249 10.42 21.71 3.13
N ARG A 250 11.48 21.84 2.31
CA ARG A 250 11.49 22.76 1.16
C ARG A 250 10.50 22.37 0.06
N PHE A 251 10.38 21.07 -0.23
CA PHE A 251 9.39 20.56 -1.19
C PHE A 251 7.98 20.65 -0.58
N PHE A 252 7.80 20.20 0.67
CA PHE A 252 6.49 20.19 1.30
C PHE A 252 5.89 21.59 1.45
N GLY A 253 6.69 22.61 1.81
CA GLY A 253 6.24 23.99 1.91
C GLY A 253 5.74 24.56 0.57
N ARG A 254 6.38 24.19 -0.54
CA ARG A 254 5.94 24.54 -1.90
C ARG A 254 4.64 23.86 -2.27
N LEU A 255 4.55 22.55 -2.04
CA LEU A 255 3.33 21.79 -2.29
C LEU A 255 2.16 22.36 -1.49
N ALA A 256 2.36 22.61 -0.20
CA ALA A 256 1.38 23.23 0.69
C ALA A 256 0.92 24.62 0.19
N THR A 257 1.85 25.48 -0.22
CA THR A 257 1.53 26.80 -0.79
C THR A 257 0.78 26.69 -2.12
N ALA A 258 1.22 25.80 -3.01
CA ALA A 258 0.61 25.59 -4.33
C ALA A 258 -0.78 24.92 -4.28
N LEU A 259 -1.14 24.33 -3.13
CA LEU A 259 -2.47 23.80 -2.81
C LEU A 259 -3.31 24.77 -1.95
N GLY A 260 -2.79 25.96 -1.61
CA GLY A 260 -3.51 26.98 -0.84
C GLY A 260 -3.58 26.75 0.67
N ASP A 261 -2.70 25.93 1.25
CA ASP A 261 -2.67 25.58 2.67
C ASP A 261 -1.26 25.64 3.27
N PRO A 262 -0.61 26.83 3.31
CA PRO A 262 0.76 26.98 3.83
C PRO A 262 0.91 26.52 5.28
N ASP A 263 -0.16 26.61 6.08
CA ASP A 263 -0.18 26.18 7.48
C ASP A 263 0.02 24.66 7.65
N ALA A 264 -0.14 23.85 6.61
CA ALA A 264 0.18 22.42 6.64
C ALA A 264 1.64 22.13 7.01
N ALA A 265 2.56 23.08 6.75
CA ALA A 265 3.97 22.94 7.10
C ALA A 265 4.23 23.05 8.61
N THR A 266 3.26 23.51 9.40
CA THR A 266 3.37 23.59 10.87
C THR A 266 3.26 22.20 11.51
N ASP A 267 3.97 22.01 12.63
CA ASP A 267 3.98 20.72 13.37
C ASP A 267 2.91 20.62 14.48
N HIS A 268 2.11 21.68 14.65
CA HIS A 268 1.00 21.74 15.60
C HIS A 268 -0.26 22.27 14.89
N ARG A 269 -1.24 21.39 14.68
CA ARG A 269 -2.49 21.71 13.98
C ARG A 269 -3.60 20.76 14.44
N GLU A 270 -4.74 21.31 14.86
CA GLU A 270 -5.90 20.58 15.35
C GLU A 270 -7.09 20.67 14.37
N SER A 271 -7.99 19.69 14.43
CA SER A 271 -9.18 19.59 13.60
C SER A 271 -10.22 18.65 14.24
N ALA A 272 -11.46 18.66 13.76
CA ALA A 272 -12.51 17.72 14.20
C ALA A 272 -12.15 16.23 14.00
N TRP A 273 -11.14 15.94 13.17
CA TRP A 273 -10.66 14.60 12.83
C TRP A 273 -9.42 14.15 13.61
N GLY A 274 -8.80 15.04 14.39
CA GLY A 274 -7.57 14.75 15.14
C GLY A 274 -6.59 15.91 15.13
N ARG A 275 -5.44 15.71 15.78
CA ARG A 275 -4.43 16.74 16.02
C ARG A 275 -3.00 16.29 15.73
N HIS A 276 -2.14 17.23 15.36
CA HIS A 276 -0.70 17.04 15.26
C HIS A 276 -0.01 17.39 16.57
N THR A 277 0.99 16.61 16.96
CA THR A 277 1.87 16.97 18.08
C THR A 277 3.26 16.39 17.84
N LEU A 278 4.29 17.20 18.11
CA LEU A 278 5.67 16.73 18.25
C LEU A 278 5.76 15.81 19.47
N ALA A 279 6.03 14.53 19.25
CA ALA A 279 6.16 13.54 20.31
C ALA A 279 7.23 12.50 20.00
N ARG A 280 7.77 11.88 21.05
CA ARG A 280 8.67 10.73 20.97
C ARG A 280 7.96 9.47 21.47
N GLY A 281 7.93 8.40 20.68
CA GLY A 281 7.54 7.08 21.17
C GLY A 281 8.72 6.32 21.77
N GLU A 282 8.45 5.26 22.51
CA GLU A 282 9.46 4.43 23.19
C GLU A 282 10.61 3.96 22.26
N LYS A 283 10.27 3.56 21.03
CA LYS A 283 11.22 3.08 20.02
C LYS A 283 11.73 4.16 19.07
N ASP A 284 11.34 5.42 19.28
CA ASP A 284 11.77 6.53 18.43
C ASP A 284 13.16 7.04 18.85
N ASP A 285 14.03 7.18 17.87
CA ASP A 285 15.36 7.79 17.91
C ASP A 285 15.31 9.30 18.17
N ALA A 286 14.35 10.00 17.55
CA ALA A 286 14.14 11.43 17.66
C ALA A 286 12.65 11.79 17.92
N VAL A 287 12.40 13.05 18.29
CA VAL A 287 11.04 13.62 18.29
C VAL A 287 10.55 13.73 16.85
N LYS A 288 9.30 13.33 16.60
CA LYS A 288 8.68 13.34 15.26
C LYS A 288 7.28 13.94 15.35
N THR A 289 6.77 14.46 14.23
CA THR A 289 5.39 14.95 14.15
C THR A 289 4.44 13.78 13.94
N TRP A 290 3.61 13.53 14.95
CA TRP A 290 2.59 12.48 14.92
C TRP A 290 1.22 13.10 14.75
N PHE A 291 0.38 12.47 13.95
CA PHE A 291 -1.05 12.70 13.94
C PHE A 291 -1.75 11.75 14.90
N PHE A 292 -2.62 12.30 15.74
CA PHE A 292 -3.44 11.60 16.71
C PHE A 292 -4.91 11.69 16.28
N PRO A 293 -5.49 10.61 15.73
CA PRO A 293 -6.89 10.55 15.34
C PRO A 293 -7.85 10.94 16.47
N ALA A 294 -8.93 11.64 16.11
CA ALA A 294 -10.01 11.92 17.05
C ALA A 294 -10.64 10.62 17.58
N ARG A 295 -10.99 10.61 18.87
CA ARG A 295 -11.57 9.45 19.56
C ARG A 295 -12.67 9.86 20.55
N PRO A 296 -13.68 8.99 20.80
CA PRO A 296 -13.87 7.66 20.21
C PRO A 296 -14.20 7.71 18.70
N VAL A 297 -14.12 6.56 18.02
CA VAL A 297 -14.77 6.40 16.71
C VAL A 297 -16.27 6.40 16.95
N ASP A 298 -16.96 7.42 16.45
CA ASP A 298 -18.37 7.73 16.74
C ASP A 298 -19.23 7.80 15.45
N GLU A 299 -20.54 7.70 15.64
CA GLU A 299 -21.52 7.67 14.56
C GLU A 299 -21.44 8.87 13.61
N PRO A 300 -21.29 10.14 14.06
CA PRO A 300 -21.20 11.29 13.14
C PRO A 300 -20.00 11.24 12.19
N ARG A 301 -18.85 10.69 12.63
CA ARG A 301 -17.67 10.51 11.76
C ARG A 301 -17.84 9.34 10.80
N LEU A 302 -18.50 8.26 11.22
CA LEU A 302 -18.82 7.11 10.37
C LEU A 302 -19.86 7.49 9.30
N GLU A 303 -20.86 8.29 9.66
CA GLU A 303 -21.84 8.85 8.74
C GLU A 303 -21.19 9.82 7.73
N ALA A 304 -20.31 10.71 8.19
CA ALA A 304 -19.57 11.59 7.30
C ALA A 304 -18.68 10.82 6.30
N LEU A 305 -18.20 9.63 6.62
CA LEU A 305 -17.54 8.74 5.67
C LEU A 305 -18.51 8.13 4.65
N ARG A 306 -19.65 7.59 5.13
CA ARG A 306 -20.68 6.99 4.28
C ARG A 306 -21.19 7.97 3.23
N VAL A 307 -21.50 9.21 3.65
CA VAL A 307 -22.02 10.26 2.78
C VAL A 307 -21.05 10.58 1.64
N GLU A 308 -19.74 10.69 1.93
CA GLU A 308 -18.76 10.99 0.87
C GLU A 308 -18.59 9.84 -0.12
N ILE A 309 -18.47 8.59 0.33
CA ILE A 309 -18.30 7.45 -0.60
C ILE A 309 -19.57 7.21 -1.42
N ALA A 310 -20.76 7.39 -0.83
CA ALA A 310 -22.03 7.33 -1.56
C ALA A 310 -22.16 8.47 -2.58
N SER A 311 -21.77 9.71 -2.22
CA SER A 311 -21.74 10.87 -3.13
C SER A 311 -20.75 10.67 -4.28
N ALA A 312 -19.61 10.02 -4.01
CA ALA A 312 -18.59 9.72 -5.01
C ALA A 312 -19.09 8.67 -6.03
N LEU A 313 -19.71 7.58 -5.56
CA LEU A 313 -20.34 6.58 -6.43
C LEU A 313 -21.50 7.18 -7.25
N ALA A 314 -22.41 7.91 -6.62
CA ALA A 314 -23.56 8.54 -7.30
C ALA A 314 -23.13 9.60 -8.33
N SER A 315 -21.94 10.19 -8.17
CA SER A 315 -21.37 11.11 -9.16
C SER A 315 -20.67 10.37 -10.29
N ALA A 316 -19.99 9.25 -10.01
CA ALA A 316 -19.44 8.37 -11.04
C ALA A 316 -20.54 7.78 -11.94
N ASP A 317 -21.63 7.27 -11.34
CA ASP A 317 -22.81 6.75 -12.05
C ASP A 317 -23.49 7.79 -12.94
N ALA A 318 -23.48 9.06 -12.52
CA ALA A 318 -24.05 10.16 -13.28
C ALA A 318 -23.08 10.75 -14.33
N GLY A 319 -21.91 10.13 -14.55
CA GLY A 319 -20.88 10.64 -15.46
C GLY A 319 -20.23 11.96 -15.01
N ARG A 320 -20.44 12.39 -13.76
CA ARG A 320 -19.85 13.60 -13.18
C ARG A 320 -18.48 13.29 -12.58
N GLU A 321 -17.56 12.96 -13.46
CA GLU A 321 -16.21 12.47 -13.13
C GLU A 321 -15.46 13.37 -12.13
N ALA A 322 -15.46 14.70 -12.35
CA ALA A 322 -14.77 15.64 -11.47
C ALA A 322 -15.36 15.69 -10.05
N ASP A 323 -16.68 15.55 -9.91
CA ASP A 323 -17.36 15.49 -8.62
C ASP A 323 -17.05 14.16 -7.90
N ALA A 324 -17.00 13.06 -8.65
CA ALA A 324 -16.63 11.74 -8.14
C ALA A 324 -15.20 11.73 -7.59
N ILE A 325 -14.24 12.33 -8.30
CA ILE A 325 -12.85 12.47 -7.85
C ILE A 325 -12.77 13.28 -6.54
N ARG A 326 -13.49 14.41 -6.45
CA ARG A 326 -13.49 15.26 -5.24
C ARG A 326 -14.12 14.57 -4.03
N ALA A 327 -15.26 13.92 -4.22
CA ALA A 327 -15.92 13.16 -3.15
C ALA A 327 -15.08 11.94 -2.70
N ALA A 328 -14.43 11.23 -3.63
CA ALA A 328 -13.47 10.19 -3.30
C ALA A 328 -12.27 10.74 -2.50
N GLY A 329 -11.78 11.94 -2.86
CA GLY A 329 -10.76 12.67 -2.10
C GLY A 329 -11.20 12.98 -0.67
N ARG A 330 -12.42 13.51 -0.47
CA ARG A 330 -12.97 13.75 0.88
C ARG A 330 -13.17 12.46 1.68
N PHE A 331 -13.66 11.39 1.06
CA PHE A 331 -13.73 10.08 1.72
C PHE A 331 -12.34 9.62 2.19
N HIS A 332 -11.34 9.64 1.33
CA HIS A 332 -9.98 9.24 1.68
C HIS A 332 -9.41 10.10 2.82
N TYR A 333 -9.55 11.42 2.72
CA TYR A 333 -9.12 12.37 3.77
C TYR A 333 -9.67 12.00 5.15
N LYS A 334 -10.99 11.83 5.23
CA LYS A 334 -11.71 11.51 6.46
C LYS A 334 -11.34 10.11 6.95
N PHE A 335 -11.18 9.13 6.06
CA PHE A 335 -10.90 7.74 6.43
C PHE A 335 -9.49 7.59 7.00
N VAL A 336 -8.49 8.19 6.34
CA VAL A 336 -7.10 8.18 6.79
C VAL A 336 -6.93 8.85 8.14
N ARG A 337 -7.60 9.98 8.36
CA ARG A 337 -7.57 10.70 9.64
C ARG A 337 -8.37 10.00 10.73
N LEU A 338 -9.52 9.39 10.43
CA LEU A 338 -10.25 8.59 11.41
C LEU A 338 -9.42 7.37 11.84
N HIS A 339 -8.69 6.76 10.89
CA HIS A 339 -7.86 5.58 11.10
C HIS A 339 -8.62 4.50 11.92
N PRO A 340 -9.77 4.00 11.41
CA PRO A 340 -10.74 3.25 12.21
C PRO A 340 -10.19 1.92 12.74
N PHE A 341 -9.23 1.29 12.06
CA PHE A 341 -8.64 0.00 12.43
C PHE A 341 -7.19 0.14 12.93
N ARG A 342 -6.62 -0.95 13.46
CA ARG A 342 -5.20 -1.00 13.88
C ARG A 342 -4.20 -1.05 12.72
N CYS A 343 -4.64 -1.56 11.57
CA CYS A 343 -3.81 -1.80 10.41
C CYS A 343 -4.68 -1.84 9.13
N ALA A 344 -4.07 -2.03 7.96
CA ALA A 344 -4.73 -2.07 6.64
C ALA A 344 -5.59 -0.86 6.21
N ASN A 345 -5.75 0.18 7.05
CA ASN A 345 -6.57 1.36 6.75
C ASN A 345 -6.29 1.97 5.37
N GLN A 346 -5.00 2.15 5.01
CA GLN A 346 -4.62 2.74 3.72
C GLN A 346 -5.00 1.87 2.53
N SER A 347 -4.78 0.56 2.65
CA SER A 347 -5.14 -0.40 1.61
C SER A 347 -6.64 -0.43 1.36
N ILE A 348 -7.46 -0.43 2.43
CA ILE A 348 -8.92 -0.38 2.33
C ILE A 348 -9.36 0.94 1.69
N ALA A 349 -8.87 2.09 2.20
CA ALA A 349 -9.22 3.40 1.66
C ALA A 349 -8.90 3.52 0.17
N MET A 350 -7.71 3.06 -0.25
CA MET A 350 -7.25 3.13 -1.63
C MET A 350 -8.00 2.19 -2.57
N VAL A 351 -8.34 0.96 -2.14
CA VAL A 351 -9.20 0.07 -2.94
C VAL A 351 -10.58 0.70 -3.18
N LEU A 352 -11.18 1.32 -2.14
CA LEU A 352 -12.50 1.94 -2.23
C LEU A 352 -12.51 3.18 -3.14
N VAL A 353 -11.52 4.07 -3.06
CA VAL A 353 -11.48 5.22 -3.98
C VAL A 353 -11.09 4.80 -5.40
N ASN A 354 -10.24 3.80 -5.59
CA ASN A 354 -9.91 3.30 -6.92
C ASN A 354 -11.12 2.62 -7.59
N ALA A 355 -12.02 1.99 -6.82
CA ALA A 355 -13.31 1.54 -7.35
C ALA A 355 -14.15 2.69 -7.91
N VAL A 356 -14.21 3.83 -7.21
CA VAL A 356 -14.90 5.04 -7.70
C VAL A 356 -14.20 5.62 -8.94
N LEU A 357 -12.87 5.73 -8.94
CA LEU A 357 -12.10 6.29 -10.06
C LEU A 357 -12.21 5.45 -11.34
N GLU A 358 -12.30 4.13 -11.19
CA GLU A 358 -12.55 3.20 -12.29
C GLU A 358 -13.99 3.30 -12.80
N ARG A 359 -14.97 3.33 -11.88
CA ARG A 359 -16.39 3.52 -12.21
C ARG A 359 -16.68 4.87 -12.88
N ALA A 360 -15.88 5.89 -12.57
CA ALA A 360 -15.93 7.21 -13.22
C ALA A 360 -15.28 7.25 -14.62
N GLY A 361 -14.81 6.12 -15.16
CA GLY A 361 -14.33 6.00 -16.55
C GLY A 361 -12.81 6.09 -16.75
N GLY A 362 -12.01 5.98 -15.68
CA GLY A 362 -10.55 5.87 -15.78
C GLY A 362 -9.98 4.58 -15.19
N GLY A 363 -8.69 4.59 -14.84
CA GLY A 363 -8.07 3.54 -14.02
C GLY A 363 -8.05 3.88 -12.53
N GLY A 364 -7.52 2.98 -11.70
CA GLY A 364 -7.06 3.33 -10.36
C GLY A 364 -5.72 4.08 -10.38
N ILE A 365 -5.36 4.65 -9.22
CA ILE A 365 -4.09 5.33 -8.96
C ILE A 365 -3.31 4.67 -7.81
N PRO A 366 -1.97 4.78 -7.79
CA PRO A 366 -1.17 4.33 -6.65
C PRO A 366 -1.42 5.16 -5.40
N HIS A 367 -1.12 4.60 -4.24
CA HIS A 367 -1.34 5.27 -2.95
C HIS A 367 -0.41 6.49 -2.78
N LEU A 368 0.80 6.45 -3.40
CA LEU A 368 1.81 7.50 -3.31
C LEU A 368 2.05 7.92 -1.85
N ALA A 369 2.14 9.21 -1.58
CA ALA A 369 2.14 9.77 -0.24
C ALA A 369 0.77 10.38 0.15
N LEU A 370 -0.32 10.00 -0.54
CA LEU A 370 -1.64 10.61 -0.35
C LEU A 370 -2.15 10.50 1.09
N ASP A 371 -1.79 9.44 1.80
CA ASP A 371 -2.12 9.32 3.22
C ASP A 371 -1.36 10.32 4.10
N HIS A 372 -0.05 10.48 3.90
CA HIS A 372 0.73 11.50 4.61
C HIS A 372 0.30 12.93 4.27
N LEU A 373 -0.12 13.18 3.02
CA LEU A 373 -0.74 14.44 2.61
C LEU A 373 -2.09 14.68 3.29
N ALA A 374 -2.95 13.64 3.37
CA ALA A 374 -4.24 13.73 4.06
C ALA A 374 -4.10 14.06 5.54
N LEU A 375 -3.06 13.54 6.20
CA LEU A 375 -2.77 13.86 7.60
C LEU A 375 -2.42 15.35 7.78
N ARG A 376 -1.56 15.92 6.90
CA ARG A 376 -1.05 17.31 7.05
C ARG A 376 -1.98 18.40 6.52
N LEU A 377 -2.49 18.24 5.29
CA LEU A 377 -3.28 19.26 4.58
C LEU A 377 -4.67 19.44 5.19
N ALA A 378 -5.32 20.58 4.95
CA ALA A 378 -6.74 20.81 5.15
C ALA A 378 -7.56 20.09 4.07
N GLU A 379 -8.84 19.84 4.34
CA GLU A 379 -9.74 19.12 3.44
C GLU A 379 -9.78 19.69 2.00
N PRO A 380 -9.90 21.01 1.76
CA PRO A 380 -9.94 21.56 0.39
C PRO A 380 -8.61 21.45 -0.36
N ALA A 381 -7.49 21.66 0.33
CA ALA A 381 -6.15 21.52 -0.24
C ALA A 381 -5.81 20.05 -0.53
N TYR A 382 -6.32 19.14 0.31
CA TYR A 382 -6.22 17.71 0.06
C TYR A 382 -7.08 17.25 -1.12
N GLU A 383 -8.31 17.76 -1.28
CA GLU A 383 -9.13 17.50 -2.47
C GLU A 383 -8.39 17.87 -3.76
N ASP A 384 -7.72 19.04 -3.78
CA ASP A 384 -6.96 19.47 -4.96
C ASP A 384 -5.73 18.57 -5.18
N ALA A 385 -5.01 18.19 -4.12
CA ALA A 385 -3.90 17.23 -4.22
C ALA A 385 -4.35 15.87 -4.78
N PHE A 386 -5.49 15.36 -4.30
CA PHE A 386 -6.07 14.10 -4.77
C PHE A 386 -6.54 14.21 -6.23
N ALA A 387 -7.14 15.33 -6.63
CA ALA A 387 -7.54 15.58 -8.01
C ALA A 387 -6.32 15.70 -8.95
N ARG A 388 -5.22 16.33 -8.51
CA ARG A 388 -3.95 16.34 -9.24
C ARG A 388 -3.36 14.93 -9.37
N ALA A 389 -3.40 14.12 -8.31
CA ALA A 389 -2.91 12.74 -8.34
C ALA A 389 -3.74 11.85 -9.28
N ALA A 390 -5.07 11.98 -9.23
CA ALA A 390 -5.97 11.37 -10.21
C ALA A 390 -5.57 11.80 -11.63
N SER A 391 -5.41 13.09 -11.90
CA SER A 391 -5.05 13.55 -13.25
C SER A 391 -3.64 13.14 -13.72
N ALA A 392 -2.68 12.93 -12.82
CA ALA A 392 -1.29 12.63 -13.18
C ALA A 392 -1.02 11.12 -13.32
N PHE A 393 -1.68 10.26 -12.53
CA PHE A 393 -1.41 8.83 -12.47
C PHE A 393 -2.51 7.95 -13.05
N ARG A 394 -3.76 8.45 -13.10
CA ARG A 394 -4.86 7.70 -13.70
C ARG A 394 -4.61 7.58 -15.20
N THR A 395 -4.91 6.41 -15.73
CA THR A 395 -4.53 6.06 -17.08
C THR A 395 -5.59 5.21 -17.75
N THR A 396 -5.91 5.53 -19.00
CA THR A 396 -6.82 4.80 -19.88
C THR A 396 -6.08 3.85 -20.83
N GLU A 397 -4.77 3.63 -20.60
CA GLU A 397 -3.94 2.76 -21.44
C GLU A 397 -4.42 1.30 -21.34
N ASP A 398 -4.61 0.68 -22.50
CA ASP A 398 -4.95 -0.73 -22.60
C ASP A 398 -3.78 -1.62 -22.17
N GLY A 399 -4.07 -2.59 -21.31
CA GLY A 399 -3.10 -3.57 -20.81
C GLY A 399 -2.29 -3.13 -19.59
N SER A 400 -2.17 -4.05 -18.63
CA SER A 400 -1.51 -3.81 -17.34
C SER A 400 -0.06 -3.37 -17.42
N ALA A 401 0.70 -3.87 -18.40
CA ALA A 401 2.11 -3.52 -18.57
C ALA A 401 2.30 -2.03 -18.94
N ALA A 402 1.46 -1.50 -19.83
CA ALA A 402 1.49 -0.08 -20.22
C ALA A 402 1.11 0.83 -19.03
N ARG A 403 0.02 0.48 -18.33
CA ARG A 403 -0.40 1.20 -17.11
C ARG A 403 0.69 1.24 -16.05
N LEU A 404 1.31 0.10 -15.75
CA LEU A 404 2.39 0.00 -14.76
C LEU A 404 3.62 0.79 -15.20
N ALA A 405 4.06 0.66 -16.46
CA ALA A 405 5.23 1.37 -16.97
C ALA A 405 5.07 2.90 -16.90
N LYS A 406 3.88 3.41 -17.24
CA LYS A 406 3.52 4.83 -17.14
C LYS A 406 3.51 5.31 -15.68
N ALA A 407 2.80 4.62 -14.80
CA ALA A 407 2.71 4.98 -13.39
C ALA A 407 4.08 4.91 -12.67
N ALA A 408 4.91 3.91 -12.99
CA ALA A 408 6.26 3.76 -12.46
C ALA A 408 7.21 4.85 -12.98
N THR A 409 7.07 5.27 -14.24
CA THR A 409 7.85 6.38 -14.80
C THR A 409 7.48 7.71 -14.15
N ALA A 410 6.18 8.03 -14.05
CA ALA A 410 5.71 9.22 -13.35
C ALA A 410 6.17 9.24 -11.88
N SER A 411 6.12 8.11 -11.18
CA SER A 411 6.57 8.00 -9.79
C SER A 411 8.07 8.23 -9.64
N ARG A 412 8.90 7.67 -10.54
CA ARG A 412 10.36 7.91 -10.53
C ARG A 412 10.68 9.38 -10.81
N SER A 413 10.04 10.02 -11.79
CA SER A 413 10.23 11.44 -12.08
C SER A 413 9.82 12.32 -10.90
N ALA A 414 8.66 12.06 -10.28
CA ALA A 414 8.23 12.78 -9.09
C ALA A 414 9.24 12.66 -7.93
N LEU A 415 9.69 11.44 -7.62
CA LEU A 415 10.67 11.18 -6.55
C LEU A 415 12.02 11.84 -6.83
N ALA A 416 12.49 11.82 -8.08
CA ALA A 416 13.74 12.47 -8.48
C ALA A 416 13.67 13.99 -8.32
N LEU A 417 12.56 14.62 -8.73
CA LEU A 417 12.34 16.06 -8.55
C LEU A 417 12.23 16.43 -7.07
N MET A 418 11.48 15.66 -6.27
CA MET A 418 11.36 15.86 -4.82
C MET A 418 12.74 15.83 -4.13
N ASP A 419 13.56 14.84 -4.46
CA ASP A 419 14.92 14.71 -3.92
C ASP A 419 15.84 15.86 -4.38
N ALA A 420 15.80 16.24 -5.67
CA ALA A 420 16.55 17.39 -6.20
C ALA A 420 16.16 18.71 -5.50
N MET A 421 14.85 18.97 -5.33
CA MET A 421 14.34 20.16 -4.62
C MET A 421 14.70 20.14 -3.12
N SER A 422 14.73 18.97 -2.48
CA SER A 422 15.17 18.83 -1.09
C SER A 422 16.66 19.22 -0.92
N ARG A 423 17.48 18.96 -1.95
CA ARG A 423 18.92 19.25 -1.99
C ARG A 423 19.28 20.60 -2.63
N ALA A 424 18.32 21.34 -3.17
CA ALA A 424 18.55 22.65 -3.77
C ALA A 424 19.16 23.66 -2.76
N PRO A 425 20.08 24.55 -3.20
CA PRO A 425 20.76 25.49 -2.31
C PRO A 425 19.87 26.66 -1.84
N SER A 426 18.77 26.93 -2.55
CA SER A 426 17.85 28.02 -2.25
C SER A 426 16.44 27.68 -2.73
N ASP A 427 15.48 28.50 -2.29
CA ASP A 427 14.10 28.44 -2.74
C ASP A 427 13.97 28.70 -4.25
N ALA A 428 14.54 29.79 -4.76
CA ALA A 428 14.53 30.11 -6.19
C ALA A 428 15.16 28.99 -7.06
N ALA A 429 16.17 28.27 -6.56
CA ALA A 429 16.72 27.11 -7.26
C ALA A 429 15.76 25.90 -7.28
N ALA A 430 14.97 25.70 -6.23
CA ALA A 430 13.94 24.66 -6.20
C ALA A 430 12.74 25.01 -7.11
N ASP A 431 12.37 26.29 -7.22
CA ASP A 431 11.34 26.75 -8.15
C ASP A 431 11.78 26.57 -9.61
N ALA A 432 13.02 26.94 -9.94
CA ALA A 432 13.59 26.73 -11.27
C ALA A 432 13.64 25.24 -11.69
N LEU A 433 13.80 24.30 -10.75
CA LEU A 433 13.70 22.86 -11.03
C LEU A 433 12.27 22.46 -11.43
N ALA A 434 11.26 22.96 -10.73
CA ALA A 434 9.86 22.67 -11.04
C ALA A 434 9.40 23.31 -12.38
N GLU A 435 9.94 24.47 -12.74
CA GLU A 435 9.75 25.11 -14.04
C GLU A 435 10.43 24.36 -15.19
N ALA A 436 11.65 23.84 -14.96
CA ALA A 436 12.42 23.08 -15.94
C ALA A 436 11.84 21.67 -16.21
N GLU A 437 11.22 21.05 -15.22
CA GLU A 437 10.66 19.69 -15.31
C GLU A 437 9.12 19.66 -15.08
N PRO A 438 8.30 20.29 -15.95
CA PRO A 438 6.86 20.45 -15.70
C PRO A 438 6.08 19.12 -15.65
N ASP A 439 6.60 18.04 -16.23
CA ASP A 439 5.98 16.71 -16.15
C ASP A 439 6.26 16.04 -14.81
N ALA A 440 7.49 16.18 -14.30
CA ALA A 440 7.85 15.74 -12.95
C ALA A 440 7.13 16.59 -11.89
N ALA A 441 6.99 17.90 -12.11
CA ALA A 441 6.25 18.80 -11.21
C ALA A 441 4.75 18.48 -11.14
N ARG A 442 4.14 18.07 -12.27
CA ARG A 442 2.76 17.52 -12.29
C ARG A 442 2.66 16.20 -11.54
N ALA A 443 3.58 15.25 -11.77
CA ALA A 443 3.61 13.98 -11.07
C ALA A 443 3.89 14.14 -9.55
N ALA A 444 4.64 15.19 -9.17
CA ALA A 444 4.88 15.60 -7.78
C ALA A 444 3.77 16.52 -7.21
N LEU A 445 2.67 16.71 -7.95
CA LEU A 445 1.46 17.47 -7.55
C LEU A 445 1.66 18.99 -7.33
N LEU A 446 2.85 19.53 -7.63
CA LEU A 446 3.18 20.95 -7.43
C LEU A 446 2.34 21.89 -8.31
N ILE A 447 2.01 21.45 -9.53
CA ILE A 447 1.20 22.21 -10.48
C ILE A 447 0.02 21.37 -10.99
N PRO A 448 -1.11 22.00 -11.34
CA PRO A 448 -2.26 21.29 -11.91
C PRO A 448 -1.94 20.70 -13.28
N ALA A 449 -2.76 19.74 -13.72
CA ALA A 449 -2.71 19.26 -15.09
C ALA A 449 -3.08 20.38 -16.09
N ARG A 450 -2.59 20.26 -17.33
CA ARG A 450 -3.06 21.08 -18.44
C ARG A 450 -4.50 20.68 -18.76
N ARG A 451 -5.39 21.67 -18.85
CA ARG A 451 -6.76 21.50 -19.32
C ARG A 451 -6.79 21.26 -20.83
#